data_AF-T2FEQ8-F1
#
_entry.id   AF-T2FEQ8-F1
#
_cell.length_a   1.000
_cell.length_b   1.000
_cell.length_c   1.000
_cell.angle_alpha   90.00
_cell.angle_beta   90.00
_cell.angle_gamma   90.00
#
_symmetry.space_group_name_H-M   'P 1'
#
loop_
_entity.id
_entity.type
_entity.pdbx_description
1 polymer ?
#
loop_
_entity_poly.entity_id
_entity_poly.type
_entity_poly.pdbx_seq_one_letter_code
_entity_poly.pdbx_strand_id
1 'polypeptide(L)'
;SSNFDPALTRDGNILYSSTQGNGTHNNSNGSTCLLVNNWTGAYPRHIYGNEVSEQPDTPKVSARESSDGYVYYIEALDSNSGIGNLARVSWTTPHAKTQSRLSNDGRLYRSPHPLPDGRLMVSSAERQDFGIYYFCADKGTVSELVYDDPEWNDHQPQPVYPRYKPRWINAFTAGNEFGVTTVTYQPFDQVKVEGYPHSWSTTICFDTTLTNLPNGPYAHQGTKEVGHGDIKAIRVLNAVTANEPDANRYLQGAGAHLLGGAKSSSNSGTSFSQRRMFGYQYVEDNGSVVSSHPGDEPYCTQILDDKGMSVQTMLAWGYVRPYGGRICTGCHWGSYDKKGYLNLHSKTLYNWWFSDLSHYDSPFS
;
A
#
# COMPACT_ATOMS: atom_id res chain seq x y z
N SER A 1 -9.88 -2.66 -1.37
CA SER A 1 -8.49 -2.68 -1.87
C SER A 1 -8.14 -4.07 -2.33
N SER A 2 -7.27 -4.19 -3.33
CA SER A 2 -6.77 -5.47 -3.86
C SER A 2 -5.28 -5.36 -4.16
N ASN A 3 -4.54 -6.46 -4.01
CA ASN A 3 -3.10 -6.53 -4.27
C ASN A 3 -2.83 -7.62 -5.30
N PHE A 4 -2.01 -7.35 -6.30
CA PHE A 4 -1.76 -8.26 -7.43
C PHE A 4 -0.39 -7.98 -8.09
N ASP A 5 -0.02 -8.79 -9.08
CA ASP A 5 1.25 -8.71 -9.81
C ASP A 5 2.51 -8.67 -8.93
N PRO A 6 2.73 -9.67 -8.04
CA PRO A 6 3.95 -9.71 -7.26
C PRO A 6 5.19 -9.95 -8.13
N ALA A 7 6.25 -9.20 -7.85
CA ALA A 7 7.56 -9.29 -8.45
C ALA A 7 8.65 -9.19 -7.37
N LEU A 8 9.85 -9.68 -7.70
CA LEU A 8 10.99 -9.61 -6.80
C LEU A 8 11.72 -8.28 -6.96
N THR A 9 12.15 -7.71 -5.84
CA THR A 9 13.11 -6.60 -5.85
C THR A 9 14.52 -7.13 -5.61
N ARG A 10 15.54 -6.40 -6.07
CA ARG A 10 16.96 -6.73 -5.86
C ARG A 10 17.34 -6.74 -4.38
N ASP A 11 16.63 -5.94 -3.58
CA ASP A 11 16.79 -5.89 -2.13
C ASP A 11 16.02 -6.99 -1.35
N GLY A 12 15.40 -7.96 -2.03
CA GLY A 12 14.80 -9.14 -1.38
C GLY A 12 13.41 -8.93 -0.82
N ASN A 13 12.70 -7.91 -1.30
CA ASN A 13 11.31 -7.63 -1.00
C ASN A 13 10.39 -8.04 -2.17
N ILE A 14 9.10 -7.92 -1.94
CA ILE A 14 8.04 -8.16 -2.91
C ILE A 14 7.51 -6.80 -3.38
N LEU A 15 7.76 -6.46 -4.64
CA LEU A 15 7.12 -5.37 -5.37
C LEU A 15 5.77 -5.85 -5.89
N TYR A 16 4.73 -5.01 -5.83
CA TYR A 16 3.41 -5.38 -6.34
C TYR A 16 2.55 -4.14 -6.61
N SER A 17 1.45 -4.35 -7.33
CA SER A 17 0.42 -3.36 -7.55
C SER A 17 -0.65 -3.45 -6.47
N SER A 18 -1.06 -2.30 -5.94
CA SER A 18 -2.06 -2.20 -4.87
C SER A 18 -3.13 -1.16 -5.21
N THR A 19 -4.39 -1.58 -5.20
CA THR A 19 -5.53 -0.68 -5.35
C THR A 19 -5.93 -0.10 -4.00
N GLN A 20 -5.65 1.19 -3.81
CA GLN A 20 -6.08 1.99 -2.66
C GLN A 20 -7.45 2.60 -2.96
N GLY A 21 -8.51 2.09 -2.32
CA GLY A 21 -9.89 2.49 -2.56
C GLY A 21 -10.67 2.81 -1.28
N ASN A 22 -9.98 3.28 -0.24
CA ASN A 22 -10.58 3.54 1.07
C ASN A 22 -11.43 4.82 1.03
N GLY A 23 -12.76 4.67 0.97
CA GLY A 23 -13.70 5.79 1.09
C GLY A 23 -13.50 6.82 -0.02
N THR A 24 -13.25 8.06 0.40
CA THR A 24 -13.03 9.21 -0.50
C THR A 24 -11.60 9.35 -1.01
N HIS A 25 -10.73 8.34 -0.84
CA HIS A 25 -9.37 8.36 -1.38
C HIS A 25 -9.36 8.73 -2.86
N ASN A 26 -8.50 9.68 -3.23
CA ASN A 26 -8.44 10.27 -4.56
C ASN A 26 -9.83 10.63 -5.13
N ASN A 27 -10.58 11.48 -4.43
CA ASN A 27 -11.94 11.91 -4.82
C ASN A 27 -12.92 10.74 -5.03
N SER A 28 -12.79 9.70 -4.20
CA SER A 28 -13.49 8.43 -4.35
C SER A 28 -13.13 7.62 -5.60
N ASN A 29 -12.22 8.04 -6.47
CA ASN A 29 -11.77 7.23 -7.61
C ASN A 29 -10.88 6.07 -7.15
N GLY A 30 -10.13 6.28 -6.06
CA GLY A 30 -9.05 5.40 -5.65
C GLY A 30 -7.81 5.58 -6.51
N SER A 31 -6.82 4.73 -6.29
CA SER A 31 -5.59 4.68 -7.11
C SER A 31 -5.06 3.26 -7.14
N THR A 32 -4.39 2.87 -8.23
CA THR A 32 -3.63 1.61 -8.31
C THR A 32 -2.15 1.97 -8.44
N CYS A 33 -1.43 1.77 -7.35
CA CYS A 33 -0.06 2.24 -7.17
C CYS A 33 0.92 1.08 -6.93
N LEU A 34 2.20 1.38 -7.00
CA LEU A 34 3.28 0.43 -6.72
C LEU A 34 3.65 0.49 -5.25
N LEU A 35 3.64 -0.66 -4.59
CA LEU A 35 4.09 -0.85 -3.21
C LEU A 35 5.18 -1.91 -3.18
N VAL A 36 5.97 -1.90 -2.11
CA VAL A 36 6.83 -3.03 -1.74
C VAL A 36 6.53 -3.46 -0.32
N ASN A 37 6.80 -4.73 -0.04
CA ASN A 37 6.65 -5.31 1.29
C ASN A 37 7.68 -6.41 1.52
N ASN A 38 7.97 -6.73 2.78
CA ASN A 38 8.66 -7.97 3.08
C ASN A 38 7.79 -9.16 2.65
N TRP A 39 8.43 -10.30 2.38
CA TRP A 39 7.74 -11.53 1.95
C TRP A 39 6.75 -12.07 3.00
N THR A 40 6.94 -11.72 4.28
CA THR A 40 6.02 -12.02 5.37
C THR A 40 4.93 -10.97 5.55
N GLY A 41 4.91 -9.89 4.78
CA GLY A 41 3.93 -8.83 4.95
C GLY A 41 4.22 -7.83 6.09
N ALA A 42 5.39 -7.87 6.72
CA ALA A 42 5.68 -7.08 7.92
C ALA A 42 5.82 -5.56 7.69
N TYR A 43 6.19 -5.13 6.47
CA TYR A 43 6.51 -3.73 6.21
C TYR A 43 6.05 -3.25 4.81
N PRO A 44 4.74 -3.20 4.52
CA PRO A 44 4.23 -2.59 3.30
C PRO A 44 4.56 -1.10 3.24
N ARG A 45 5.13 -0.60 2.14
CA ARG A 45 5.45 0.81 1.94
C ARG A 45 5.24 1.24 0.48
N HIS A 46 4.94 2.52 0.27
CA HIS A 46 4.70 3.07 -1.06
C HIS A 46 6.00 3.18 -1.87
N ILE A 47 5.88 2.92 -3.18
CA ILE A 47 6.92 3.19 -4.18
C ILE A 47 6.49 4.30 -5.10
N TYR A 48 5.34 4.22 -5.79
CA TYR A 48 4.94 5.28 -6.73
C TYR A 48 3.47 5.20 -7.13
N GLY A 49 2.83 6.34 -7.35
CA GLY A 49 1.49 6.49 -7.92
C GLY A 49 0.35 6.62 -6.91
N ASN A 50 0.64 6.99 -5.66
CA ASN A 50 -0.40 7.17 -4.61
C ASN A 50 -0.48 8.61 -4.09
N GLU A 51 0.54 9.42 -4.33
CA GLU A 51 0.61 10.81 -3.88
C GLU A 51 -0.07 11.77 -4.85
N VAL A 52 -0.57 12.90 -4.34
CA VAL A 52 -1.23 13.94 -5.17
C VAL A 52 -0.27 14.53 -6.21
N SER A 53 1.02 14.64 -5.89
CA SER A 53 2.05 15.12 -6.82
C SER A 53 2.50 14.08 -7.85
N GLU A 54 1.93 12.87 -7.82
CA GLU A 54 2.25 11.78 -8.74
C GLU A 54 1.11 11.61 -9.77
N GLN A 55 0.99 10.42 -10.36
CA GLN A 55 -0.08 10.06 -11.31
C GLN A 55 -1.08 9.09 -10.66
N PRO A 56 -1.86 9.50 -9.65
CA PRO A 56 -2.76 8.60 -8.92
C PRO A 56 -3.93 8.09 -9.77
N ASP A 57 -4.30 8.82 -10.83
CA ASP A 57 -5.40 8.47 -11.74
C ASP A 57 -4.99 7.49 -12.85
N THR A 58 -3.70 7.17 -12.98
CA THR A 58 -3.19 6.25 -14.01
C THR A 58 -2.74 4.96 -13.34
N PRO A 59 -3.47 3.84 -13.45
CA PRO A 59 -3.13 2.58 -12.79
C PRO A 59 -1.75 2.05 -13.21
N LYS A 60 -0.95 1.60 -12.24
CA LYS A 60 0.36 0.98 -12.48
C LYS A 60 0.28 -0.52 -12.26
N VAL A 61 0.52 -1.31 -13.31
CA VAL A 61 0.39 -2.78 -13.29
C VAL A 61 1.61 -3.48 -13.89
N SER A 62 1.75 -4.78 -13.61
CA SER A 62 2.80 -5.66 -14.16
C SER A 62 4.22 -5.11 -13.99
N ALA A 63 4.51 -4.55 -12.82
CA ALA A 63 5.77 -3.90 -12.55
C ALA A 63 6.91 -4.90 -12.34
N ARG A 64 8.11 -4.58 -12.86
CA ARG A 64 9.34 -5.34 -12.65
C ARG A 64 10.54 -4.41 -12.46
N GLU A 65 11.35 -4.69 -11.46
CA GLU A 65 12.65 -4.02 -11.29
C GLU A 65 13.64 -4.57 -12.32
N SER A 66 14.43 -3.67 -12.90
CA SER A 66 15.49 -3.95 -13.86
C SER A 66 16.87 -3.72 -13.25
N SER A 67 17.89 -4.33 -13.85
CA SER A 67 19.28 -4.21 -13.40
C SER A 67 19.89 -2.82 -13.58
N ASP A 68 19.27 -1.98 -14.41
CA ASP A 68 19.65 -0.58 -14.65
C ASP A 68 19.13 0.39 -13.58
N GLY A 69 18.48 -0.11 -12.52
CA GLY A 69 18.00 0.71 -11.40
C GLY A 69 16.65 1.38 -11.64
N TYR A 70 15.88 0.91 -12.63
CA TYR A 70 14.50 1.34 -12.88
C TYR A 70 13.48 0.24 -12.61
N VAL A 71 12.27 0.65 -12.25
CA VAL A 71 11.08 -0.20 -12.27
C VAL A 71 10.30 0.10 -13.54
N TYR A 72 10.13 -0.91 -14.39
CA TYR A 72 9.31 -0.87 -15.59
C TYR A 72 7.91 -1.35 -15.26
N TYR A 73 6.88 -0.66 -15.75
CA TYR A 73 5.49 -0.99 -15.47
C TYR A 73 4.58 -0.53 -16.62
N ILE A 74 3.34 -1.01 -16.61
CA ILE A 74 2.30 -0.57 -17.54
C ILE A 74 1.44 0.50 -16.86
N GLU A 75 1.36 1.67 -17.50
CA GLU A 75 0.33 2.66 -17.26
C GLU A 75 -0.95 2.20 -17.95
N ALA A 76 -1.81 1.50 -17.22
CA ALA A 76 -3.00 0.89 -17.81
C ALA A 76 -4.04 1.95 -18.21
N LEU A 77 -4.87 1.59 -19.20
CA LEU A 77 -5.92 2.48 -19.72
C LEU A 77 -6.96 2.86 -18.67
N ASP A 78 -7.28 1.94 -17.77
CA ASP A 78 -8.23 2.08 -16.67
C ASP A 78 -7.92 1.08 -15.56
N SER A 79 -8.65 1.13 -14.45
CA SER A 79 -8.39 0.34 -13.23
C SER A 79 -8.56 -1.17 -13.38
N ASN A 80 -9.23 -1.62 -14.45
CA ASN A 80 -9.45 -3.03 -14.77
C ASN A 80 -8.65 -3.50 -15.99
N SER A 81 -7.95 -2.59 -16.66
CA SER A 81 -7.13 -2.90 -17.83
C SER A 81 -5.75 -3.47 -17.44
N GLY A 82 -5.33 -4.52 -18.14
CA GLY A 82 -3.97 -5.10 -18.05
C GLY A 82 -3.02 -4.64 -19.16
N ILE A 83 -3.42 -3.62 -19.92
CA ILE A 83 -2.75 -3.09 -21.11
C ILE A 83 -2.72 -1.57 -21.06
N GLY A 84 -1.75 -0.95 -21.72
CA GLY A 84 -1.66 0.51 -21.81
C GLY A 84 -0.31 0.98 -22.32
N ASN A 85 0.21 2.05 -21.73
CA ASN A 85 1.53 2.58 -22.11
C ASN A 85 2.65 1.94 -21.28
N LEU A 86 3.83 1.79 -21.87
CA LEU A 86 5.02 1.38 -21.14
C LEU A 86 5.66 2.60 -20.47
N ALA A 87 5.91 2.51 -19.18
CA ALA A 87 6.58 3.54 -18.40
C ALA A 87 7.63 2.95 -17.46
N ARG A 88 8.45 3.84 -16.89
CA ARG A 88 9.39 3.50 -15.82
C ARG A 88 9.51 4.61 -14.80
N VAL A 89 9.99 4.25 -13.62
CA VAL A 89 10.39 5.18 -12.55
C VAL A 89 11.67 4.65 -11.90
N SER A 90 12.55 5.53 -11.41
CA SER A 90 13.79 5.10 -10.74
C SER A 90 13.45 4.27 -9.49
N TRP A 91 14.13 3.14 -9.28
CA TRP A 91 13.99 2.34 -8.06
C TRP A 91 14.56 3.05 -6.84
N THR A 92 15.72 3.69 -6.99
CA THR A 92 16.41 4.38 -5.88
C THR A 92 15.79 5.71 -5.53
N THR A 93 15.16 6.38 -6.50
CA THR A 93 14.51 7.69 -6.31
C THR A 93 13.12 7.67 -6.96
N PRO A 94 12.15 6.88 -6.46
CA PRO A 94 10.88 6.64 -7.14
C PRO A 94 9.94 7.84 -7.04
N HIS A 95 10.24 8.91 -7.78
CA HIS A 95 9.58 10.21 -7.72
C HIS A 95 9.17 10.67 -9.13
N ALA A 96 8.17 11.56 -9.24
CA ALA A 96 7.63 12.05 -10.51
C ALA A 96 8.71 12.61 -11.46
N LYS A 97 9.78 13.20 -10.92
CA LYS A 97 10.95 13.71 -11.68
C LYS A 97 11.76 12.63 -12.39
N THR A 98 11.67 11.38 -11.95
CA THR A 98 12.38 10.24 -12.56
C THR A 98 11.44 9.33 -13.32
N GLN A 99 10.14 9.64 -13.28
CA GLN A 99 9.15 8.91 -14.04
C GLN A 99 9.23 9.35 -15.50
N SER A 100 9.14 8.38 -16.40
CA SER A 100 9.09 8.64 -17.83
C SER A 100 8.20 7.60 -18.51
N ARG A 101 7.27 8.06 -19.34
CA ARG A 101 6.62 7.21 -20.35
C ARG A 101 7.62 6.92 -21.46
N LEU A 102 7.73 5.65 -21.85
CA LEU A 102 8.69 5.18 -22.84
C LEU A 102 8.05 4.99 -24.21
N SER A 103 6.81 4.49 -24.27
CA SER A 103 6.10 4.30 -25.54
C SER A 103 5.54 5.62 -26.09
N ASN A 104 5.69 5.85 -27.40
CA ASN A 104 5.20 7.06 -28.08
C ASN A 104 4.63 6.81 -29.50
N ASP A 105 4.29 5.56 -29.81
CA ASP A 105 3.91 5.09 -31.15
C ASP A 105 2.41 4.77 -31.30
N GLY A 106 1.62 4.96 -30.25
CA GLY A 106 0.19 4.66 -30.23
C GLY A 106 -0.16 3.17 -30.11
N ARG A 107 0.84 2.28 -29.99
CA ARG A 107 0.60 0.85 -29.72
C ARG A 107 0.13 0.64 -28.28
N LEU A 108 -0.52 -0.50 -28.04
CA LEU A 108 -0.82 -0.97 -26.69
C LEU A 108 0.25 -1.95 -26.23
N TYR A 109 0.71 -1.78 -25.00
CA TYR A 109 1.76 -2.57 -24.38
C TYR A 109 1.25 -3.32 -23.17
N ARG A 110 1.84 -4.49 -22.90
CA ARG A 110 1.63 -5.26 -21.67
C ARG A 110 2.83 -6.12 -21.30
N SER A 111 2.84 -6.58 -20.05
CA SER A 111 3.77 -7.60 -19.54
C SER A 111 5.26 -7.30 -19.81
N PRO A 112 5.80 -6.14 -19.39
CA PRO A 112 7.21 -5.83 -19.59
C PRO A 112 8.09 -6.81 -18.82
N HIS A 113 9.16 -7.28 -19.45
CA HIS A 113 10.13 -8.20 -18.86
C HIS A 113 11.56 -7.73 -19.14
N PRO A 114 12.18 -6.96 -18.22
CA PRO A 114 13.56 -6.53 -18.37
C PRO A 114 14.52 -7.71 -18.27
N LEU A 115 15.59 -7.67 -19.06
CA LEU A 115 16.64 -8.68 -19.12
C LEU A 115 17.94 -8.19 -18.46
N PRO A 116 18.78 -9.10 -17.92
CA PRO A 116 20.05 -8.73 -17.30
C PRO A 116 21.06 -8.06 -18.25
N ASP A 117 20.90 -8.24 -19.56
CA ASP A 117 21.76 -7.64 -20.59
C ASP A 117 21.30 -6.23 -21.03
N GLY A 118 20.30 -5.66 -20.35
CA GLY A 118 19.75 -4.33 -20.64
C GLY A 118 18.65 -4.31 -21.69
N ARG A 119 18.35 -5.43 -22.34
CA ARG A 119 17.19 -5.52 -23.24
C ARG A 119 15.88 -5.56 -22.45
N LEU A 120 14.78 -5.23 -23.12
CA LEU A 120 13.44 -5.30 -22.56
C LEU A 120 12.53 -6.04 -23.53
N MET A 121 11.93 -7.14 -23.08
CA MET A 121 10.87 -7.82 -23.83
C MET A 121 9.51 -7.26 -23.42
N VAL A 122 8.61 -7.11 -24.38
CA VAL A 122 7.24 -6.65 -24.17
C VAL A 122 6.29 -7.46 -25.03
N SER A 123 5.03 -7.48 -24.63
CA SER A 123 3.92 -7.85 -25.53
C SER A 123 3.27 -6.57 -26.03
N SER A 124 3.08 -6.45 -27.33
CA SER A 124 2.61 -5.21 -27.95
C SER A 124 1.69 -5.49 -29.14
N ALA A 125 0.69 -4.63 -29.33
CA ALA A 125 -0.24 -4.68 -30.46
C ALA A 125 -0.30 -3.34 -31.19
N GLU A 126 -0.27 -3.38 -32.53
CA GLU A 126 -0.59 -2.22 -33.38
C GLU A 126 -2.08 -2.18 -33.74
N ARG A 127 -2.67 -3.34 -34.09
CA ARG A 127 -4.08 -3.48 -34.46
C ARG A 127 -4.69 -4.74 -33.84
N GLN A 128 -4.98 -4.67 -32.54
CA GLN A 128 -5.67 -5.69 -31.72
C GLN A 128 -4.95 -7.04 -31.53
N ASP A 129 -3.99 -7.37 -32.39
CA ASP A 129 -3.17 -8.58 -32.33
C ASP A 129 -1.87 -8.33 -31.57
N PHE A 130 -1.68 -9.03 -30.44
CA PHE A 130 -0.52 -8.86 -29.57
C PHE A 130 0.56 -9.90 -29.90
N GLY A 131 1.76 -9.42 -30.26
CA GLY A 131 2.95 -10.24 -30.41
C GLY A 131 4.00 -10.00 -29.32
N ILE A 132 5.05 -10.82 -29.28
CA ILE A 132 6.24 -10.66 -28.44
C ILE A 132 7.34 -9.93 -29.19
N TYR A 133 7.84 -8.84 -28.61
CA TYR A 133 8.85 -7.98 -29.22
C TYR A 133 9.94 -7.59 -28.23
N TYR A 134 11.13 -7.25 -28.75
CA TYR A 134 12.07 -6.42 -28.00
C TYR A 134 11.68 -4.95 -28.12
N PHE A 135 11.79 -4.20 -27.03
CA PHE A 135 11.51 -2.76 -26.99
C PHE A 135 12.77 -1.92 -27.21
N CYS A 136 12.67 -0.86 -28.00
CA CYS A 136 13.74 0.09 -28.24
C CYS A 136 13.40 1.44 -27.58
N ALA A 137 14.00 1.68 -26.41
CA ALA A 137 13.72 2.88 -25.61
C ALA A 137 14.03 4.19 -26.34
N ASP A 138 15.12 4.23 -27.12
CA ASP A 138 15.51 5.43 -27.86
C ASP A 138 14.51 5.82 -28.96
N LYS A 139 13.81 4.83 -29.53
CA LYS A 139 12.80 5.05 -30.56
C LYS A 139 11.39 5.18 -29.98
N GLY A 140 11.18 4.80 -28.72
CA GLY A 140 9.88 4.80 -28.07
C GLY A 140 8.88 3.77 -28.64
N THR A 141 9.38 2.71 -29.27
CA THR A 141 8.56 1.68 -29.94
C THR A 141 9.23 0.31 -29.89
N VAL A 142 8.50 -0.73 -30.30
CA VAL A 142 9.04 -2.08 -30.52
C VAL A 142 10.10 -2.10 -31.63
N SER A 143 10.98 -3.10 -31.56
CA SER A 143 12.07 -3.31 -32.52
C SER A 143 11.96 -4.70 -33.18
N GLU A 144 12.80 -5.65 -32.77
CA GLU A 144 12.79 -7.01 -33.30
C GLU A 144 11.54 -7.77 -32.81
N LEU A 145 10.83 -8.38 -33.76
CA LEU A 145 9.76 -9.35 -33.52
C LEU A 145 10.38 -10.68 -33.08
N VAL A 146 9.90 -11.22 -31.97
CA VAL A 146 10.31 -12.54 -31.47
C VAL A 146 9.35 -13.61 -31.95
N TYR A 147 8.05 -13.39 -31.75
CA TYR A 147 6.97 -14.31 -32.14
C TYR A 147 5.64 -13.57 -32.14
N ASP A 148 4.82 -13.79 -33.16
CA ASP A 148 3.47 -13.21 -33.28
C ASP A 148 2.64 -14.17 -34.13
N ASP A 149 1.70 -14.86 -33.51
CA ASP A 149 0.75 -15.74 -34.18
C ASP A 149 -0.58 -14.99 -34.39
N PRO A 150 -1.03 -14.78 -35.64
CA PRO A 150 -2.23 -13.97 -35.92
C PRO A 150 -3.54 -14.56 -35.36
N GLU A 151 -3.52 -15.81 -34.87
CA GLU A 151 -4.65 -16.44 -34.21
C GLU A 151 -4.62 -16.30 -32.68
N TRP A 152 -3.55 -15.74 -32.10
CA TRP A 152 -3.32 -15.68 -30.66
C TRP A 152 -2.83 -14.31 -30.19
N ASN A 153 -3.30 -13.90 -29.01
CA ASN A 153 -2.65 -12.79 -28.31
C ASN A 153 -1.45 -13.32 -27.52
N ASP A 154 -0.26 -13.19 -28.07
CA ASP A 154 0.99 -13.57 -27.44
C ASP A 154 1.42 -12.55 -26.39
N HIS A 155 1.50 -13.01 -25.14
CA HIS A 155 1.81 -12.14 -24.00
C HIS A 155 2.63 -12.84 -22.92
N GLN A 156 3.01 -12.07 -21.89
CA GLN A 156 3.79 -12.55 -20.74
C GLN A 156 5.11 -13.24 -21.11
N PRO A 157 6.02 -12.57 -21.86
CA PRO A 157 7.31 -13.16 -22.18
C PRO A 157 8.07 -13.55 -20.91
N GLN A 158 8.49 -14.81 -20.82
CA GLN A 158 9.30 -15.37 -19.74
C GLN A 158 10.57 -16.03 -20.30
N PRO A 159 11.56 -15.22 -20.72
CA PRO A 159 12.82 -15.75 -21.25
C PRO A 159 13.55 -16.63 -20.22
N VAL A 160 14.21 -17.66 -20.72
CA VAL A 160 14.97 -18.64 -19.93
C VAL A 160 16.42 -18.18 -19.78
N TYR A 161 16.82 -17.86 -18.55
CA TYR A 161 18.20 -17.50 -18.20
C TYR A 161 18.44 -17.75 -16.70
N PRO A 162 19.69 -17.91 -16.24
CA PRO A 162 20.00 -18.00 -14.81
C PRO A 162 19.59 -16.74 -14.04
N ARG A 163 18.71 -16.88 -13.04
CA ARG A 163 18.23 -15.75 -12.23
C ARG A 163 19.05 -15.64 -10.94
N TYR A 164 19.55 -14.44 -10.64
CA TYR A 164 20.12 -14.13 -9.33
C TYR A 164 19.04 -14.33 -8.25
N LYS A 165 19.41 -14.97 -7.14
CA LYS A 165 18.52 -15.13 -5.98
C LYS A 165 18.69 -13.90 -5.08
N PRO A 166 17.66 -13.06 -4.91
CA PRO A 166 17.71 -11.96 -3.95
C PRO A 166 17.92 -12.48 -2.51
N ARG A 167 18.35 -11.60 -1.62
CA ARG A 167 18.40 -11.91 -0.18
C ARG A 167 17.02 -12.29 0.34
N TRP A 168 16.97 -13.16 1.34
CA TRP A 168 15.75 -13.46 2.09
C TRP A 168 15.81 -12.72 3.43
N ILE A 169 14.70 -12.10 3.84
CA ILE A 169 14.62 -11.28 5.06
C ILE A 169 14.11 -12.16 6.20
N ASN A 170 14.67 -12.01 7.40
CA ASN A 170 14.22 -12.76 8.57
C ASN A 170 12.73 -12.51 8.89
N ALA A 171 12.06 -13.53 9.41
CA ALA A 171 10.64 -13.52 9.72
C ALA A 171 10.41 -13.57 11.23
N PHE A 172 9.68 -12.59 11.78
CA PHE A 172 9.28 -12.56 13.20
C PHE A 172 7.82 -13.01 13.42
N THR A 173 7.27 -13.74 12.45
CA THR A 173 5.96 -14.38 12.49
C THR A 173 6.08 -15.75 11.83
N ALA A 174 5.40 -16.76 12.38
CA ALA A 174 5.29 -18.08 11.76
C ALA A 174 3.98 -18.27 10.99
N GLY A 175 3.18 -17.22 10.81
CA GLY A 175 1.90 -17.26 10.11
C GLY A 175 0.73 -16.77 10.97
N ASN A 176 -0.47 -17.20 10.60
CA ASN A 176 -1.72 -16.84 11.30
C ASN A 176 -1.60 -17.12 12.80
N GLU A 177 -1.90 -16.16 13.66
CA GLU A 177 -1.85 -16.28 15.14
C GLU A 177 -0.45 -16.45 15.75
N PHE A 178 0.60 -16.66 14.95
CA PHE A 178 1.95 -16.97 15.45
C PHE A 178 2.92 -15.79 15.37
N GLY A 179 3.45 -15.40 16.53
CA GLY A 179 4.63 -14.55 16.65
C GLY A 179 5.94 -15.35 16.75
N VAL A 180 7.07 -14.67 16.69
CA VAL A 180 8.40 -15.21 17.04
C VAL A 180 9.10 -14.20 17.94
N THR A 181 9.41 -14.59 19.18
CA THR A 181 9.94 -13.68 20.20
C THR A 181 11.23 -13.00 19.76
N THR A 182 11.41 -11.72 20.05
CA THR A 182 12.67 -11.01 19.75
C THR A 182 13.84 -11.40 20.66
N VAL A 183 13.57 -11.95 21.85
CA VAL A 183 14.61 -12.33 22.84
C VAL A 183 15.25 -13.68 22.52
N THR A 184 14.44 -14.74 22.40
CA THR A 184 14.92 -16.12 22.24
C THR A 184 14.66 -16.71 20.85
N TYR A 185 14.02 -15.94 19.96
CA TYR A 185 13.62 -16.38 18.61
C TYR A 185 12.77 -17.66 18.60
N GLN A 186 11.89 -17.82 19.58
CA GLN A 186 10.97 -18.94 19.69
C GLN A 186 9.59 -18.59 19.11
N PRO A 187 9.03 -19.42 18.20
CA PRO A 187 7.66 -19.28 17.75
C PRO A 187 6.66 -19.51 18.89
N PHE A 188 5.58 -18.75 18.92
CA PHE A 188 4.50 -18.89 19.91
C PHE A 188 3.14 -18.56 19.29
N ASP A 189 2.10 -19.25 19.73
CA ASP A 189 0.71 -19.06 19.30
C ASP A 189 -0.01 -18.15 20.30
N GLN A 190 -0.40 -16.95 19.86
CA GLN A 190 -1.08 -15.98 20.72
C GLN A 190 -2.46 -16.48 21.16
N VAL A 191 -3.13 -17.30 20.36
CA VAL A 191 -4.53 -17.68 20.59
C VAL A 191 -4.62 -19.00 21.34
N LYS A 192 -4.07 -20.08 20.77
CA LYS A 192 -4.27 -21.44 21.30
C LYS A 192 -3.40 -21.75 22.50
N VAL A 193 -2.25 -21.09 22.62
CA VAL A 193 -1.30 -21.30 23.73
C VAL A 193 -1.43 -20.20 24.77
N GLU A 194 -1.35 -18.94 24.37
CA GLU A 194 -1.42 -17.82 25.33
C GLU A 194 -2.85 -17.43 25.73
N GLY A 195 -3.87 -17.90 24.99
CA GLY A 195 -5.27 -17.69 25.34
C GLY A 195 -5.83 -16.32 24.95
N TYR A 196 -5.14 -15.54 24.11
CA TYR A 196 -5.72 -14.31 23.56
C TYR A 196 -6.89 -14.65 22.62
N PRO A 197 -7.94 -13.83 22.56
CA PRO A 197 -9.11 -14.11 21.73
C PRO A 197 -8.83 -13.95 20.23
N HIS A 198 -7.76 -13.25 19.86
CA HIS A 198 -7.31 -13.02 18.50
C HIS A 198 -5.81 -12.71 18.51
N SER A 199 -5.15 -12.89 17.38
CA SER A 199 -3.79 -12.37 17.22
C SER A 199 -3.74 -10.84 17.39
N TRP A 200 -2.65 -10.32 17.91
CA TRP A 200 -2.50 -8.90 18.21
C TRP A 200 -1.09 -8.40 17.93
N SER A 201 -1.00 -7.08 17.76
CA SER A 201 0.18 -6.37 17.27
C SER A 201 0.19 -4.92 17.77
N THR A 202 1.23 -4.16 17.45
CA THR A 202 1.36 -2.76 17.89
C THR A 202 1.67 -1.79 16.75
N THR A 203 1.21 -0.55 16.91
CA THR A 203 1.58 0.59 16.06
C THR A 203 1.97 1.79 16.92
N ILE A 204 3.01 2.52 16.50
CA ILE A 204 3.51 3.73 17.15
C ILE A 204 3.74 4.85 16.12
N CYS A 205 3.30 6.06 16.46
CA CYS A 205 3.57 7.29 15.73
C CYS A 205 4.33 8.26 16.64
N PHE A 206 5.46 8.77 16.15
CA PHE A 206 6.33 9.64 16.95
C PHE A 206 5.80 11.07 17.10
N ASP A 207 5.05 11.58 16.12
CA ASP A 207 4.35 12.87 16.18
C ASP A 207 3.09 12.86 15.29
N THR A 208 1.91 12.81 15.91
CA THR A 208 0.62 12.80 15.20
C THR A 208 0.25 14.14 14.56
N THR A 209 0.89 15.23 14.98
CA THR A 209 0.66 16.59 14.44
C THR A 209 1.54 16.89 13.23
N LEU A 210 2.63 16.13 13.07
CA LEU A 210 3.55 16.27 11.96
C LEU A 210 3.00 15.68 10.67
N THR A 211 2.66 16.54 9.70
CA THR A 211 2.09 16.15 8.41
C THR A 211 2.68 16.99 7.26
N ASN A 212 2.70 16.42 6.05
CA ASN A 212 2.98 17.18 4.81
C ASN A 212 1.70 17.68 4.13
N LEU A 213 0.54 17.29 4.63
CA LEU A 213 -0.73 17.61 3.99
C LEU A 213 -1.18 19.00 4.42
N PRO A 214 -1.74 19.79 3.49
CA PRO A 214 -2.24 21.12 3.82
C PRO A 214 -3.50 21.01 4.67
N ASN A 215 -3.93 22.15 5.23
CA ASN A 215 -5.28 22.28 5.72
C ASN A 215 -6.26 22.42 4.56
N GLY A 216 -7.41 21.74 4.63
CA GLY A 216 -8.41 21.84 3.58
C GLY A 216 -9.63 20.95 3.81
N PRO A 217 -10.57 20.96 2.84
CA PRO A 217 -11.88 20.35 3.02
C PRO A 217 -11.89 18.82 2.85
N TYR A 218 -10.81 18.23 2.34
CA TYR A 218 -10.76 16.79 2.06
C TYR A 218 -10.38 16.00 3.32
N ALA A 219 -11.04 14.86 3.55
CA ALA A 219 -10.87 14.09 4.81
C ALA A 219 -9.43 13.62 5.13
N HIS A 220 -8.55 13.53 4.12
CA HIS A 220 -7.13 13.17 4.31
C HIS A 220 -6.27 14.37 4.74
N GLN A 221 -6.75 15.59 4.57
CA GLN A 221 -6.10 16.85 4.95
C GLN A 221 -6.40 17.20 6.40
N GLY A 222 -5.64 18.14 6.95
CA GLY A 222 -5.96 18.74 8.24
C GLY A 222 -7.20 19.63 8.13
N THR A 223 -8.13 19.56 9.07
CA THR A 223 -9.27 20.49 9.10
C THR A 223 -8.90 21.85 9.69
N LYS A 224 -7.80 21.91 10.46
CA LYS A 224 -7.30 23.09 11.17
C LYS A 224 -5.83 22.90 11.51
N GLU A 225 -5.13 23.99 11.79
CA GLU A 225 -3.79 23.93 12.37
C GLU A 225 -3.84 23.26 13.75
N VAL A 226 -2.86 22.42 14.03
CA VAL A 226 -2.71 21.72 15.30
C VAL A 226 -1.23 21.68 15.69
N GLY A 227 -0.95 21.86 16.97
CA GLY A 227 0.35 21.65 17.58
C GLY A 227 0.30 20.56 18.66
N HIS A 228 1.46 20.34 19.28
CA HIS A 228 1.59 19.43 20.42
C HIS A 228 0.59 19.81 21.52
N GLY A 229 -0.16 18.81 21.98
CA GLY A 229 -1.23 18.98 22.95
C GLY A 229 -2.61 19.24 22.35
N ASP A 230 -2.76 19.61 21.08
CA ASP A 230 -4.09 19.82 20.47
C ASP A 230 -4.78 18.50 20.10
N ILE A 231 -3.99 17.50 19.70
CA ILE A 231 -4.46 16.14 19.44
C ILE A 231 -4.48 15.38 20.77
N LYS A 232 -5.66 14.90 21.18
CA LYS A 232 -5.87 14.24 22.48
C LYS A 232 -5.90 12.72 22.40
N ALA A 233 -6.33 12.19 21.26
CA ALA A 233 -6.47 10.77 21.05
C ALA A 233 -6.40 10.42 19.56
N ILE A 234 -6.29 9.13 19.27
CA ILE A 234 -6.60 8.57 17.96
C ILE A 234 -7.84 7.68 18.05
N ARG A 235 -8.60 7.61 16.96
CA ARG A 235 -9.61 6.57 16.72
C ARG A 235 -9.01 5.53 15.78
N VAL A 236 -9.12 4.26 16.12
CA VAL A 236 -8.68 3.14 15.27
C VAL A 236 -9.91 2.47 14.66
N LEU A 237 -9.96 2.44 13.34
CA LEU A 237 -11.06 1.91 12.54
C LEU A 237 -10.60 0.66 11.79
N ASN A 238 -11.49 -0.30 11.65
CA ASN A 238 -11.26 -1.54 10.94
C ASN A 238 -12.24 -1.71 9.78
N ALA A 239 -11.77 -2.31 8.69
CA ALA A 239 -12.61 -2.60 7.55
C ALA A 239 -13.48 -3.82 7.81
N VAL A 240 -14.78 -3.73 7.48
CA VAL A 240 -15.65 -4.90 7.38
C VAL A 240 -15.77 -5.26 5.91
N THR A 241 -15.36 -6.48 5.55
CA THR A 241 -15.49 -6.97 4.18
C THR A 241 -16.97 -7.12 3.83
N ALA A 242 -17.39 -6.50 2.74
CA ALA A 242 -18.74 -6.70 2.21
C ALA A 242 -18.87 -8.16 1.75
N ASN A 243 -19.73 -8.92 2.42
CA ASN A 243 -20.03 -10.30 2.09
C ASN A 243 -21.56 -10.45 2.05
N GLU A 244 -22.11 -10.35 0.85
CA GLU A 244 -23.55 -10.23 0.61
C GLU A 244 -24.04 -11.42 -0.22
N PRO A 245 -24.21 -12.60 0.41
CA PRO A 245 -24.52 -13.84 -0.32
C PRO A 245 -25.95 -13.85 -0.88
N ASP A 246 -26.87 -13.09 -0.28
CA ASP A 246 -28.24 -12.96 -0.77
C ASP A 246 -28.36 -11.71 -1.65
N ALA A 247 -28.33 -11.92 -2.96
CA ALA A 247 -28.43 -10.86 -3.96
C ALA A 247 -29.75 -10.06 -3.88
N ASN A 248 -30.82 -10.60 -3.27
CA ASN A 248 -32.07 -9.86 -3.09
C ASN A 248 -31.99 -8.81 -1.97
N ARG A 249 -30.95 -8.87 -1.13
CA ARG A 249 -30.74 -7.97 0.01
C ARG A 249 -29.63 -6.93 -0.21
N TYR A 250 -28.94 -7.01 -1.33
CA TYR A 250 -27.87 -6.09 -1.68
C TYR A 250 -28.10 -5.44 -3.04
N LEU A 251 -27.87 -4.13 -3.11
CA LEU A 251 -27.93 -3.39 -4.37
C LEU A 251 -26.78 -2.38 -4.45
N GLN A 252 -25.88 -2.57 -5.42
CA GLN A 252 -24.87 -1.58 -5.79
C GLN A 252 -25.55 -0.36 -6.43
N GLY A 253 -25.11 0.85 -6.08
CA GLY A 253 -25.62 2.10 -6.65
C GLY A 253 -26.98 2.55 -6.11
N ALA A 254 -27.51 1.91 -5.06
CA ALA A 254 -28.80 2.30 -4.46
C ALA A 254 -28.85 3.79 -4.05
N GLY A 255 -27.70 4.35 -3.65
CA GLY A 255 -27.53 5.76 -3.30
C GLY A 255 -26.87 6.59 -4.41
N ALA A 256 -27.03 6.25 -5.69
CA ALA A 256 -26.37 6.97 -6.79
C ALA A 256 -26.74 8.47 -6.86
N HIS A 257 -27.86 8.85 -6.28
CA HIS A 257 -28.32 10.23 -6.12
C HIS A 257 -27.70 10.95 -4.89
N LEU A 258 -26.89 10.26 -4.09
CA LEU A 258 -26.22 10.77 -2.89
C LEU A 258 -24.70 10.96 -3.16
N LEU A 259 -23.94 11.27 -2.11
CA LEU A 259 -22.51 11.60 -2.18
C LEU A 259 -21.64 10.47 -2.76
N GLY A 260 -22.04 9.21 -2.59
CA GLY A 260 -21.26 8.06 -3.07
C GLY A 260 -21.36 7.80 -4.57
N GLY A 261 -22.35 8.37 -5.26
CA GLY A 261 -22.60 8.10 -6.68
C GLY A 261 -22.66 6.60 -6.98
N ALA A 262 -22.02 6.16 -8.06
CA ALA A 262 -21.97 4.75 -8.44
C ALA A 262 -21.29 3.82 -7.42
N LYS A 263 -20.49 4.36 -6.49
CA LYS A 263 -19.81 3.59 -5.42
C LYS A 263 -20.67 3.40 -4.17
N SER A 264 -21.82 4.06 -4.07
CA SER A 264 -22.81 3.79 -3.02
C SER A 264 -23.39 2.38 -3.14
N SER A 265 -24.05 1.90 -2.09
CA SER A 265 -24.80 0.64 -2.10
C SER A 265 -25.96 0.69 -1.11
N SER A 266 -26.74 -0.38 -1.01
CA SER A 266 -27.74 -0.56 0.06
C SER A 266 -27.15 -0.39 1.46
N ASN A 267 -25.84 -0.62 1.64
CA ASN A 267 -25.16 -0.48 2.93
C ASN A 267 -24.77 0.97 3.26
N SER A 268 -24.61 1.85 2.27
CA SER A 268 -24.09 3.22 2.48
C SER A 268 -24.41 4.13 1.30
N GLY A 269 -24.90 5.34 1.58
CA GLY A 269 -25.08 6.40 0.59
C GLY A 269 -23.78 7.12 0.19
N THR A 270 -22.62 6.68 0.70
CA THR A 270 -21.30 7.28 0.45
C THR A 270 -20.35 6.27 -0.20
N SER A 271 -19.12 6.67 -0.52
CA SER A 271 -18.06 5.75 -0.98
C SER A 271 -17.40 4.96 0.14
N PHE A 272 -17.78 5.20 1.41
CA PHE A 272 -17.31 4.42 2.55
C PHE A 272 -18.14 3.12 2.66
N SER A 273 -17.45 1.98 2.56
CA SER A 273 -17.98 0.66 2.92
C SER A 273 -18.20 0.52 4.43
N GLN A 274 -18.85 -0.56 4.85
CA GLN A 274 -19.02 -0.92 6.26
C GLN A 274 -17.66 -0.99 6.99
N ARG A 275 -17.66 -0.50 8.22
CA ARG A 275 -16.49 -0.44 9.11
C ARG A 275 -16.95 -0.65 10.54
N ARG A 276 -16.00 -1.03 11.38
CA ARG A 276 -16.17 -1.04 12.83
C ARG A 276 -15.02 -0.28 13.48
N MET A 277 -15.21 0.07 14.74
CA MET A 277 -14.16 0.67 15.55
C MET A 277 -13.44 -0.44 16.31
N PHE A 278 -12.11 -0.42 16.33
CA PHE A 278 -11.36 -1.19 17.32
C PHE A 278 -11.45 -0.47 18.67
N GLY A 279 -11.11 0.81 18.68
CA GLY A 279 -11.37 1.69 19.80
C GLY A 279 -10.57 2.97 19.73
N TYR A 280 -10.14 3.48 20.88
CA TYR A 280 -9.45 4.75 21.02
C TYR A 280 -8.13 4.57 21.76
N GLN A 281 -7.13 5.39 21.43
CA GLN A 281 -5.90 5.46 22.19
C GLN A 281 -5.53 6.91 22.47
N TYR A 282 -5.08 7.20 23.70
CA TYR A 282 -4.69 8.56 24.06
C TYR A 282 -3.40 8.99 23.34
N VAL A 283 -3.25 10.29 23.12
CA VAL A 283 -2.05 10.89 22.53
C VAL A 283 -1.33 11.68 23.63
N GLU A 284 -0.02 11.48 23.73
CA GLU A 284 0.84 12.20 24.68
C GLU A 284 0.88 13.70 24.34
N ASP A 285 1.23 14.53 25.32
CA ASP A 285 1.32 15.99 25.13
C ASP A 285 2.29 16.43 24.02
N ASN A 286 3.33 15.64 23.74
CA ASN A 286 4.29 15.84 22.65
C ASN A 286 3.80 15.30 21.29
N GLY A 287 2.52 14.95 21.18
CA GLY A 287 1.89 14.45 19.96
C GLY A 287 2.15 12.96 19.67
N SER A 288 2.92 12.24 20.48
CA SER A 288 3.25 10.82 20.23
C SER A 288 2.14 9.87 20.70
N VAL A 289 1.98 8.71 20.04
CA VAL A 289 0.99 7.68 20.41
C VAL A 289 1.52 6.28 20.13
N VAL A 290 1.19 5.31 21.00
CA VAL A 290 1.44 3.88 20.80
C VAL A 290 0.19 3.10 21.21
N SER A 291 -0.18 2.08 20.44
CA SER A 291 -1.32 1.23 20.74
C SER A 291 -1.07 -0.23 20.36
N SER A 292 -1.54 -1.13 21.21
CA SER A 292 -1.82 -2.53 20.87
C SER A 292 -3.21 -2.63 20.23
N HIS A 293 -3.38 -3.50 19.23
CA HIS A 293 -4.64 -3.73 18.51
C HIS A 293 -4.64 -5.12 17.84
N PRO A 294 -5.79 -5.61 17.34
CA PRO A 294 -5.83 -6.86 16.57
C PRO A 294 -4.81 -6.88 15.41
N GLY A 295 -4.07 -7.97 15.31
CA GLY A 295 -3.10 -8.26 14.24
C GLY A 295 -3.80 -8.95 13.07
N ASP A 296 -3.16 -8.98 11.90
CA ASP A 296 -3.71 -9.54 10.65
C ASP A 296 -5.08 -8.98 10.22
N GLU A 297 -5.49 -7.84 10.78
CA GLU A 297 -6.69 -7.11 10.39
C GLU A 297 -6.37 -5.76 9.73
N PRO A 298 -7.10 -5.36 8.67
CA PRO A 298 -6.93 -4.07 8.05
C PRO A 298 -7.45 -2.94 8.95
N TYR A 299 -6.63 -1.92 9.20
CA TYR A 299 -7.02 -0.77 10.00
C TYR A 299 -6.63 0.56 9.36
N CYS A 300 -7.28 1.62 9.79
CA CYS A 300 -6.87 2.99 9.56
C CYS A 300 -7.10 3.83 10.83
N THR A 301 -6.50 5.01 10.90
CA THR A 301 -6.55 5.86 12.08
C THR A 301 -7.04 7.27 11.77
N GLN A 302 -7.65 7.91 12.77
CA GLN A 302 -8.00 9.33 12.76
C GLN A 302 -7.38 10.01 13.97
N ILE A 303 -6.72 11.15 13.79
CA ILE A 303 -6.23 11.98 14.90
C ILE A 303 -7.37 12.88 15.39
N LEU A 304 -7.55 12.98 16.71
CA LEU A 304 -8.73 13.59 17.31
C LEU A 304 -8.38 14.81 18.16
N ASP A 305 -9.19 15.85 18.06
CA ASP A 305 -9.09 17.03 18.92
C ASP A 305 -9.71 16.81 20.31
N ASP A 306 -9.75 17.88 21.10
CA ASP A 306 -10.33 17.95 22.45
C ASP A 306 -11.83 17.66 22.51
N LYS A 307 -12.53 17.66 21.37
CA LYS A 307 -13.95 17.30 21.26
C LYS A 307 -14.15 15.87 20.77
N GLY A 308 -13.07 15.10 20.59
CA GLY A 308 -13.13 13.74 20.04
C GLY A 308 -13.45 13.68 18.55
N MET A 309 -13.26 14.80 17.83
CA MET A 309 -13.56 14.92 16.40
C MET A 309 -12.30 14.73 15.57
N SER A 310 -12.43 14.04 14.43
CA SER A 310 -11.32 13.80 13.52
C SER A 310 -10.80 15.10 12.91
N VAL A 311 -9.51 15.39 13.10
CA VAL A 311 -8.80 16.49 12.43
C VAL A 311 -8.21 16.04 11.09
N GLN A 312 -7.75 14.79 10.99
CA GLN A 312 -7.20 14.21 9.77
C GLN A 312 -7.44 12.70 9.77
N THR A 313 -7.81 12.13 8.61
CA THR A 313 -8.06 10.69 8.46
C THR A 313 -7.02 10.03 7.55
N MET A 314 -6.43 8.92 7.99
CA MET A 314 -5.68 8.03 7.11
C MET A 314 -6.64 7.29 6.17
N LEU A 315 -6.64 7.63 4.87
CA LEU A 315 -7.44 6.97 3.84
C LEU A 315 -6.67 5.84 3.12
N ALA A 316 -6.04 4.97 3.91
CA ALA A 316 -5.39 3.76 3.45
C ALA A 316 -5.69 2.62 4.43
N TRP A 317 -5.36 1.38 4.07
CA TRP A 317 -5.47 0.24 4.98
C TRP A 317 -4.07 -0.22 5.39
N GLY A 318 -3.72 0.04 6.65
CA GLY A 318 -2.58 -0.60 7.31
C GLY A 318 -2.96 -1.98 7.80
N TYR A 319 -1.95 -2.81 8.05
CA TYR A 319 -2.08 -4.06 8.79
C TYR A 319 -0.72 -4.37 9.42
N VAL A 320 -0.73 -5.13 10.51
CA VAL A 320 0.49 -5.57 11.19
C VAL A 320 0.34 -7.05 11.48
N ARG A 321 1.39 -7.83 11.20
CA ARG A 321 1.43 -9.28 11.44
C ARG A 321 1.37 -9.59 12.95
N PRO A 322 1.00 -10.81 13.38
CA PRO A 322 1.00 -11.18 14.80
C PRO A 322 2.34 -10.89 15.46
N TYR A 323 2.30 -10.33 16.68
CA TYR A 323 3.47 -9.85 17.45
C TYR A 323 4.27 -8.71 16.78
N GLY A 324 3.95 -8.34 15.54
CA GLY A 324 4.61 -7.25 14.83
C GLY A 324 4.41 -5.89 15.50
N GLY A 325 5.35 -5.00 15.21
CA GLY A 325 5.31 -3.60 15.60
C GLY A 325 5.56 -2.70 14.38
N ARG A 326 4.78 -1.64 14.21
CA ARG A 326 4.91 -0.70 13.09
C ARG A 326 5.19 0.72 13.58
N ILE A 327 6.26 1.34 13.07
CA ILE A 327 6.63 2.72 13.43
C ILE A 327 6.42 3.71 12.28
N CYS A 328 6.01 4.93 12.58
CA CYS A 328 6.04 6.06 11.66
C CYS A 328 6.50 7.36 12.36
N THR A 329 7.13 8.26 11.59
CA THR A 329 7.58 9.56 12.13
C THR A 329 6.40 10.48 12.41
N GLY A 330 5.43 10.54 11.50
CA GLY A 330 4.25 11.38 11.67
C GLY A 330 3.13 11.04 10.71
N CYS A 331 2.01 11.75 10.87
CA CYS A 331 0.80 11.59 10.08
C CYS A 331 1.03 12.02 8.63
N HIS A 332 1.34 11.07 7.74
CA HIS A 332 1.63 11.37 6.33
C HIS A 332 2.84 12.31 6.12
N TRP A 333 3.83 12.22 7.02
CA TRP A 333 5.10 12.95 6.91
C TRP A 333 6.00 12.43 5.77
N GLY A 334 5.76 11.21 5.28
CA GLY A 334 6.55 10.60 4.20
C GLY A 334 7.74 9.75 4.67
N SER A 335 7.87 9.45 5.97
CA SER A 335 8.92 8.55 6.51
C SER A 335 8.87 7.12 5.96
N TYR A 336 7.70 6.70 5.51
CA TYR A 336 7.46 5.40 4.87
C TYR A 336 7.42 5.52 3.33
N ASP A 337 7.71 6.70 2.78
CA ASP A 337 7.68 6.99 1.36
C ASP A 337 9.00 7.66 0.92
N LYS A 338 9.05 8.98 0.69
CA LYS A 338 10.27 9.66 0.18
C LYS A 338 11.15 10.35 1.21
N LYS A 339 10.70 10.50 2.46
CA LYS A 339 11.46 11.21 3.49
C LYS A 339 12.16 10.20 4.41
N GLY A 340 13.34 10.58 4.90
CA GLY A 340 13.99 9.85 5.98
C GLY A 340 13.18 9.97 7.28
N TYR A 341 13.41 9.02 8.19
CA TYR A 341 12.93 9.13 9.57
C TYR A 341 13.59 10.33 10.24
N LEU A 342 12.81 11.12 10.98
CA LEU A 342 13.36 12.18 11.82
C LEU A 342 13.85 11.60 13.15
N ASN A 343 14.87 12.24 13.71
CA ASN A 343 15.33 11.93 15.06
C ASN A 343 14.39 12.59 16.07
N LEU A 344 13.42 11.83 16.59
CA LEU A 344 12.44 12.28 17.57
C LEU A 344 12.54 11.44 18.84
N HIS A 345 12.64 12.12 19.98
CA HIS A 345 12.61 11.47 21.29
C HIS A 345 11.18 11.55 21.84
N SER A 346 10.40 10.49 21.61
CA SER A 346 8.96 10.46 21.92
C SER A 346 8.66 9.79 23.27
N LYS A 347 7.71 10.35 24.03
CA LYS A 347 7.22 9.77 25.29
C LYS A 347 6.72 8.34 25.14
N THR A 348 6.00 8.05 24.04
CA THR A 348 5.43 6.71 23.82
C THR A 348 6.45 5.60 23.60
N LEU A 349 7.72 5.91 23.31
CA LEU A 349 8.78 4.89 23.29
C LEU A 349 8.92 4.20 24.66
N TYR A 350 8.65 4.93 25.75
CA TYR A 350 8.71 4.43 27.12
C TYR A 350 7.42 3.74 27.58
N ASN A 351 6.37 3.80 26.77
CA ASN A 351 5.10 3.14 27.02
C ASN A 351 4.85 1.97 26.05
N TRP A 352 5.91 1.48 25.38
CA TRP A 352 5.77 0.44 24.36
C TRP A 352 6.11 -0.95 24.90
N TRP A 353 7.33 -1.12 25.43
CA TRP A 353 7.79 -2.35 26.04
C TRP A 353 8.89 -2.03 27.05
N PHE A 354 8.63 -2.28 28.34
CA PHE A 354 9.52 -1.97 29.46
C PHE A 354 9.69 -3.14 30.44
N SER A 355 8.86 -4.19 30.32
CA SER A 355 8.90 -5.39 31.16
C SER A 355 9.55 -6.57 30.42
N ASP A 356 10.51 -7.25 31.04
CA ASP A 356 11.14 -8.47 30.52
C ASP A 356 10.21 -9.71 30.58
N LEU A 357 9.08 -9.59 31.27
CA LEU A 357 8.04 -10.63 31.37
C LEU A 357 6.95 -10.51 30.29
N SER A 358 6.97 -9.44 29.50
CA SER A 358 5.91 -9.10 28.54
C SER A 358 6.38 -9.21 27.10
N HIS A 359 5.44 -9.43 26.18
CA HIS A 359 5.66 -9.24 24.73
C HIS A 359 5.67 -7.77 24.35
N TYR A 360 4.67 -7.03 24.83
CA TYR A 360 4.55 -5.57 24.79
C TYR A 360 3.77 -5.13 26.02
N ASP A 361 4.04 -3.92 26.49
CA ASP A 361 3.31 -3.30 27.61
C ASP A 361 2.38 -2.16 27.14
N SER A 362 2.36 -1.88 25.83
CA SER A 362 1.50 -0.83 25.28
C SER A 362 0.02 -1.10 25.49
N PRO A 363 -0.77 -0.05 25.80
CA PRO A 363 -2.20 -0.18 26.04
C PRO A 363 -2.95 -0.64 24.78
N PHE A 364 -3.99 -1.45 24.96
CA PHE A 364 -4.91 -1.82 23.88
C PHE A 364 -5.90 -0.68 23.58
N SER A 365 -6.23 -0.50 22.29
CA SER A 365 -7.30 0.40 21.84
C SER A 365 -8.68 -0.20 21.96
#